data_AF-A0A3B8W0J1-F1
#
_entry.id   AF-A0A3B8W0J1-F1
#
_cell.length_a   1.000
_cell.length_b   1.000
_cell.length_c   1.000
_cell.angle_alpha   90.00
_cell.angle_beta   90.00
_cell.angle_gamma   90.00
#
_symmetry.space_group_name_H-M   'P 1'
#
loop_
_entity.id
_entity.type
_entity.pdbx_description
1 polymer ?
#
loop_
_entity_poly.entity_id
_entity_poly.type
_entity_poly.pdbx_seq_one_letter_code
_entity_poly.pdbx_strand_id
1 'polypeptide(L)'
;MFTVSGGGNVFTGSKTVSLSGSQTGTAYQLLLDGANSGASVNGTGSTLQWTVTQVGTFTVRASVGFCSVVMTGNAITVNRDIRQILQVDSAQAVHIPEKVKTFAFGWVPVASA
;
A
#
# COMPACT_ATOMS: atom_id res chain seq x y z
N MET A 1 14.58 9.53 -14.70
CA MET A 1 14.21 8.17 -14.27
C MET A 1 12.83 8.26 -13.64
N PHE A 2 11.84 7.54 -14.18
CA PHE A 2 10.48 7.56 -13.64
C PHE A 2 10.29 6.38 -12.71
N THR A 3 9.59 6.61 -11.61
CA THR A 3 9.33 5.61 -10.58
C THR A 3 7.85 5.36 -10.43
N VAL A 4 7.45 4.10 -10.33
CA VAL A 4 6.08 3.72 -10.04
C VAL A 4 6.00 3.49 -8.53
N SER A 5 4.96 4.01 -7.89
CA SER A 5 4.70 3.91 -6.45
C SER A 5 3.23 3.54 -6.20
N GLY A 6 2.90 3.05 -5.00
CA GLY A 6 1.54 2.53 -4.69
C GLY A 6 1.45 1.04 -4.37
N GLY A 7 2.55 0.39 -3.98
CA GLY A 7 2.60 -1.04 -3.59
C GLY A 7 2.21 -1.35 -2.17
N GLY A 8 1.95 -2.63 -1.88
CA GLY A 8 1.55 -3.10 -0.56
C GLY A 8 0.15 -3.73 -0.47
N ASN A 9 -0.16 -4.19 0.74
CA ASN A 9 -1.31 -4.99 1.12
C ASN A 9 -2.64 -4.22 1.03
N VAL A 10 -3.68 -4.85 0.47
CA VAL A 10 -5.05 -4.33 0.44
C VAL A 10 -5.99 -5.31 1.14
N PHE A 11 -6.72 -4.82 2.14
CA PHE A 11 -7.66 -5.64 2.93
C PHE A 11 -9.05 -5.64 2.28
N THR A 12 -9.57 -4.46 1.95
CA THR A 12 -10.79 -4.24 1.16
C THR A 12 -10.61 -2.97 0.30
N GLY A 13 -11.21 -2.95 -0.90
CA GLY A 13 -11.23 -1.76 -1.76
C GLY A 13 -10.19 -1.71 -2.90
N SER A 14 -9.93 -0.50 -3.38
CA SER A 14 -9.01 -0.17 -4.46
C SER A 14 -7.70 0.43 -3.94
N LYS A 15 -6.64 0.28 -4.72
CA LYS A 15 -5.32 0.85 -4.52
C LYS A 15 -5.04 1.88 -5.61
N THR A 16 -4.26 2.89 -5.31
CA THR A 16 -3.76 3.82 -6.32
C THR A 16 -2.31 3.46 -6.66
N VAL A 17 -2.06 3.18 -7.94
CA VAL A 17 -0.73 3.09 -8.53
C VAL A 17 -0.41 4.43 -9.16
N SER A 18 0.77 4.98 -8.90
CA SER A 18 1.18 6.30 -9.39
C SER A 18 2.53 6.22 -10.09
N LEU A 19 2.70 6.89 -11.22
CA LEU A 19 3.97 7.05 -11.90
C LEU A 19 4.47 8.48 -11.66
N SER A 20 5.66 8.64 -11.08
CA SER A 20 6.20 9.92 -10.59
C SER A 20 6.38 11.00 -11.67
N GLY A 21 6.39 10.62 -12.94
CA GLY A 21 6.30 11.55 -14.06
C GLY A 21 6.04 10.81 -15.37
N SER A 22 5.49 11.54 -16.34
CA SER A 22 5.23 11.04 -17.70
C SER A 22 5.75 12.01 -18.73
N GLN A 23 5.97 11.57 -19.96
CA GLN A 23 6.36 12.43 -21.08
C GLN A 23 5.19 12.61 -22.05
N THR A 24 4.96 13.85 -22.48
CA THR A 24 3.98 14.17 -23.52
C THR A 24 4.37 13.48 -24.83
N GLY A 25 3.39 12.85 -25.49
CA GLY A 25 3.64 12.06 -26.70
C GLY A 25 4.00 10.58 -26.44
N THR A 26 4.07 10.18 -25.17
CA THR A 26 4.25 8.78 -24.76
C THR A 26 2.94 8.20 -24.25
N ALA A 27 2.57 7.02 -24.73
CA ALA A 27 1.42 6.28 -24.25
C ALA A 27 1.83 5.32 -23.12
N TYR A 28 1.15 5.39 -21.98
CA TYR A 28 1.43 4.57 -20.80
C TYR A 28 0.31 3.56 -20.58
N GLN A 29 0.65 2.27 -20.71
CA GLN A 29 -0.25 1.17 -20.43
C GLN A 29 0.12 0.55 -19.08
N LEU A 30 -0.87 0.41 -18.20
CA LEU A 30 -0.74 -0.41 -17.00
C LEU A 30 -0.88 -1.88 -17.37
N LEU A 31 -0.01 -2.73 -16.83
CA LEU A 31 -0.05 -4.18 -17.00
C LEU A 31 -0.19 -4.84 -15.64
N LEU A 32 -1.09 -5.81 -15.54
CA LEU A 32 -1.27 -6.71 -14.42
C LEU A 32 -0.74 -8.08 -14.82
N ASP A 33 0.32 -8.55 -14.13
CA ASP A 33 0.97 -9.84 -14.38
C ASP A 33 1.34 -10.05 -15.87
N GLY A 34 1.69 -8.95 -16.55
CA GLY A 34 2.06 -8.93 -17.97
C GLY A 34 0.91 -8.73 -18.96
N ALA A 35 -0.34 -8.72 -18.51
CA ALA A 35 -1.51 -8.44 -19.35
C ALA A 35 -1.97 -6.98 -19.21
N ASN A 36 -2.49 -6.37 -20.28
CA ASN A 36 -2.97 -4.99 -20.23
C ASN A 36 -4.14 -4.85 -19.23
N SER A 37 -4.00 -3.95 -18.27
CA SER A 37 -5.03 -3.62 -17.28
C SER A 37 -5.58 -2.22 -17.57
N GLY A 38 -6.82 -2.17 -18.08
CA GLY A 38 -7.48 -0.92 -18.45
C GLY A 38 -6.97 -0.29 -19.75
N ALA A 39 -7.35 0.97 -19.99
CA ALA A 39 -6.98 1.72 -21.19
C ALA A 39 -5.59 2.38 -21.05
N SER A 40 -4.95 2.60 -22.20
CA SER A 40 -3.70 3.36 -22.28
C SER A 40 -3.95 4.83 -21.96
N VAL A 41 -3.03 5.43 -21.19
CA VAL A 41 -3.10 6.83 -20.76
C VAL A 41 -1.98 7.60 -21.43
N ASN A 42 -2.31 8.71 -22.09
CA ASN A 42 -1.28 9.58 -22.67
C ASN A 42 -0.53 10.32 -21.56
N GLY A 43 0.79 10.38 -21.68
CA GLY A 43 1.63 11.18 -20.80
C GLY A 43 1.36 12.66 -20.96
N THR A 44 1.45 13.37 -19.85
CA THR A 44 1.10 14.80 -19.75
C THR A 44 2.28 15.67 -19.32
N GLY A 45 3.46 15.09 -19.07
CA GLY A 45 4.55 15.80 -18.40
C GLY A 45 4.50 15.67 -16.86
N SER A 46 3.38 15.18 -16.32
CA SER A 46 3.10 15.13 -14.89
C SER A 46 2.89 13.70 -14.39
N THR A 47 2.66 13.54 -13.09
CA THR A 47 2.34 12.28 -12.44
C THR A 47 1.09 11.65 -13.05
N LEU A 48 1.14 10.36 -13.37
CA LEU A 48 -0.02 9.58 -13.79
C LEU A 48 -0.49 8.69 -12.65
N GLN A 49 -1.79 8.45 -12.55
CA GLN A 49 -2.38 7.62 -11.50
C GLN A 49 -3.41 6.64 -12.08
N TRP A 50 -3.41 5.43 -11.54
CA TRP A 50 -4.35 4.37 -11.88
C TRP A 50 -4.96 3.81 -10.61
N THR A 51 -6.27 3.59 -10.64
CA THR A 51 -6.99 2.92 -9.57
C THR A 51 -7.11 1.44 -9.92
N VAL A 52 -6.56 0.58 -9.07
CA VAL A 52 -6.56 -0.88 -9.26
C VAL A 52 -7.30 -1.57 -8.12
N THR A 53 -8.15 -2.53 -8.45
CA THR A 53 -8.91 -3.33 -7.47
C THR A 53 -8.43 -4.78 -7.40
N GLN A 54 -7.65 -5.19 -8.39
CA GLN A 54 -7.13 -6.54 -8.54
C GLN A 54 -5.78 -6.66 -7.82
N VAL A 55 -5.48 -7.89 -7.42
CA VAL A 55 -4.21 -8.26 -6.79
C VAL A 55 -3.31 -8.92 -7.82
N GLY A 56 -2.02 -8.66 -7.71
CA GLY A 56 -1.01 -9.10 -8.68
C GLY A 56 0.12 -8.09 -8.80
N THR A 57 0.99 -8.32 -9.78
CA THR A 57 2.14 -7.45 -10.04
C THR A 57 1.80 -6.44 -11.12
N PHE A 58 1.74 -5.16 -10.73
CA PHE A 58 1.51 -4.05 -11.62
C PHE A 58 2.83 -3.51 -12.17
N THR A 59 2.92 -3.41 -13.49
CA THR A 59 4.02 -2.77 -14.21
C THR A 59 3.47 -1.74 -15.19
N VAL A 60 4.27 -0.75 -15.53
CA VAL A 60 3.89 0.27 -16.52
C VAL A 60 4.75 0.10 -17.76
N ARG A 61 4.13 0.02 -18.93
CA ARG A 61 4.81 0.08 -20.23
C ARG A 61 4.58 1.45 -20.84
N ALA A 62 5.68 2.10 -21.18
CA ALA A 62 5.68 3.32 -21.99
C ALA A 62 5.88 2.93 -23.46
N SER A 63 5.11 3.53 -24.36
CA SER A 63 5.21 3.35 -25.80
C SER A 63 5.27 4.70 -26.51
N VAL A 64 6.29 4.88 -27.35
CA VAL A 64 6.47 6.07 -28.20
C VAL A 64 6.66 5.60 -29.64
N GLY A 65 5.65 5.79 -30.48
CA GLY A 65 5.64 5.24 -31.84
C GLY A 65 5.80 3.72 -31.82
N PHE A 66 6.92 3.22 -32.34
CA PHE A 66 7.26 1.78 -32.39
C PHE A 66 8.13 1.30 -31.22
N CYS A 67 8.62 2.21 -30.38
CA CYS A 67 9.44 1.85 -29.23
C CYS A 67 8.54 1.60 -28.02
N SER A 68 8.72 0.46 -27.35
CA SER A 68 8.05 0.19 -26.07
C SER A 68 9.07 -0.23 -25.02
N VAL A 69 8.98 0.38 -23.83
CA VAL A 69 9.86 0.13 -22.71
C VAL A 69 9.02 -0.20 -21.49
N VAL A 70 9.29 -1.35 -20.87
CA VAL A 70 8.66 -1.74 -19.62
C VAL A 70 9.46 -1.17 -18.45
N MET A 71 8.80 -0.45 -17.56
CA MET A 71 9.41 0.13 -16.37
C MET A 71 9.48 -0.91 -15.24
N THR A 72 10.20 -2.02 -15.48
CA THR A 72 10.30 -3.18 -14.56
C THR A 72 10.97 -2.84 -13.22
N GLY A 73 11.86 -1.85 -13.20
CA GLY A 73 12.52 -1.36 -11.97
C GLY A 73 11.56 -0.74 -10.94
N ASN A 74 10.29 -0.61 -11.28
CA ASN A 74 9.25 -0.10 -10.40
C ASN A 74 7.99 -1.00 -10.42
N ALA A 75 8.16 -2.31 -10.59
CA ALA A 75 7.03 -3.21 -10.44
C ALA A 75 6.46 -3.10 -9.01
N ILE A 76 5.14 -3.10 -8.92
CA ILE A 76 4.43 -2.98 -7.66
C ILE A 76 3.57 -4.22 -7.45
N THR A 77 3.75 -4.91 -6.34
CA THR A 77 2.86 -5.99 -5.95
C THR A 77 1.75 -5.47 -5.05
N VAL A 78 0.52 -5.82 -5.41
CA VAL A 78 -0.67 -5.63 -4.57
C VAL A 78 -1.17 -7.00 -4.16
N ASN A 79 -1.21 -7.26 -2.85
CA ASN A 79 -1.67 -8.54 -2.30
C ASN A 79 -2.93 -8.33 -1.47
N ARG A 80 -3.83 -9.33 -1.47
CA ARG A 80 -4.93 -9.38 -0.51
C ARG A 80 -4.31 -9.78 0.81
N ASP A 81 -4.35 -8.89 1.79
CA ASP A 81 -3.99 -9.28 3.13
C ASP A 81 -5.24 -9.70 3.88
N ILE A 82 -5.33 -11.02 4.10
CA ILE A 82 -6.42 -11.62 4.87
C ILE A 82 -6.05 -11.79 6.35
N ARG A 83 -4.90 -11.26 6.81
CA ARG A 83 -4.41 -11.53 8.18
C ARG A 83 -5.19 -10.79 9.26
N GLN A 84 -6.09 -9.86 8.91
CA GLN A 84 -6.84 -9.08 9.90
C GLN A 84 -8.02 -9.83 10.57
N ILE A 85 -8.44 -11.01 10.08
CA ILE A 85 -9.47 -11.83 10.77
C ILE A 85 -8.90 -12.84 11.79
N LEU A 86 -7.58 -12.90 11.95
CA LEU A 86 -6.90 -13.77 12.95
C LEU A 86 -6.03 -13.00 13.97
N GLN A 87 -6.00 -11.67 13.93
CA GLN A 87 -5.36 -10.84 14.97
C GLN A 87 -6.41 -10.25 15.91
N VAL A 88 -7.09 -11.12 16.64
CA VAL A 88 -7.51 -10.79 18.01
C VAL A 88 -6.44 -11.46 18.88
N ASP A 89 -5.67 -10.67 19.63
CA ASP A 89 -4.44 -11.03 20.38
C ASP A 89 -3.17 -11.13 19.49
N SER A 90 -2.08 -10.38 19.68
CA SER A 90 -1.48 -9.87 20.92
C SER A 90 -0.65 -8.59 20.67
N ALA A 91 -0.64 -7.70 21.68
CA ALA A 91 0.29 -6.58 21.91
C ALA A 91 0.08 -5.25 21.14
N GLN A 92 -1.06 -4.59 21.38
CA GLN A 92 -1.01 -3.15 21.62
C GLN A 92 -0.44 -2.97 23.03
N ALA A 93 0.83 -2.59 23.16
CA ALA A 93 1.29 -1.98 24.39
C ALA A 93 0.48 -0.68 24.52
N VAL A 94 -0.58 -0.71 25.33
CA VAL A 94 -1.24 0.50 25.83
C VAL A 94 -0.11 1.33 26.43
N HIS A 95 0.19 2.46 25.79
CA HIS A 95 1.06 3.47 26.36
C HIS A 95 0.38 3.98 27.62
N ILE A 96 0.69 3.39 28.77
CA ILE A 96 0.36 3.97 30.06
C ILE A 96 1.37 5.12 30.22
N PRO A 97 0.96 6.40 30.20
CA PRO A 97 1.88 7.46 30.58
C PRO A 97 2.36 7.17 32.00
N GLU A 98 3.66 7.23 32.22
CA GLU A 98 4.44 6.84 33.41
C GLU A 98 3.94 7.38 34.77
N LYS A 99 2.89 8.21 34.81
CA LYS A 99 2.53 9.03 35.96
C LYS A 99 1.39 8.52 36.85
N VAL A 100 1.02 7.24 36.78
CA VAL A 100 0.13 6.65 37.81
C VAL A 100 0.81 5.45 38.47
N LYS A 101 1.92 5.74 39.15
CA LYS A 101 2.61 4.82 40.04
C LYS A 101 2.50 5.30 41.48
N THR A 102 1.28 5.47 42.00
CA THR A 102 1.01 5.56 43.45
C THR A 102 -0.50 5.43 43.67
N PHE A 103 -0.94 4.29 44.19
CA PHE A 103 -1.92 4.25 45.29
C PHE A 103 -1.59 3.00 46.10
N ALA A 104 -0.69 3.17 47.06
CA ALA A 104 -0.49 2.20 48.13
C ALA A 104 -1.80 2.13 48.93
N PHE A 105 -2.48 0.98 48.89
CA PHE A 105 -3.47 0.67 49.90
C PHE A 105 -2.78 -0.16 50.96
N GLY A 106 -2.46 0.52 52.07
CA GLY A 106 -1.90 -0.06 53.27
C GLY A 106 -2.83 -1.10 53.90
N TRP A 107 -2.21 -1.92 54.74
CA TRP A 107 -2.84 -2.98 55.52
C TRP A 107 -3.99 -2.48 56.40
N VAL A 108 -5.12 -3.19 56.41
CA VAL A 108 -6.02 -3.24 57.57
C VAL A 108 -6.24 -4.71 57.91
N PRO A 109 -5.62 -5.25 58.99
CA PRO A 109 -6.02 -6.54 59.51
C PRO A 109 -7.31 -6.36 60.33
N VAL A 110 -8.25 -7.29 60.22
CA VAL A 110 -9.27 -7.46 61.26
C VAL A 110 -9.37 -8.93 61.65
N ALA A 111 -9.16 -9.18 62.93
CA ALA A 111 -9.18 -10.48 63.57
C ALA A 111 -10.58 -10.83 64.10
N SER A 112 -10.77 -12.14 64.28
CA SER A 112 -11.62 -12.82 65.28
C SER A 112 -13.12 -12.99 64.99
N ALA A 113 -13.54 -14.26 65.01
CA ALA A 113 -14.36 -14.82 66.08
C ALA A 113 -14.07 -16.32 66.19
#